data_AF-A0A929EPY8-F1
#
_entry.id   AF-A0A929EPY8-F1
#
_cell.length_a   1.000
_cell.length_b   1.000
_cell.length_c   1.000
_cell.angle_alpha   90.00
_cell.angle_beta   90.00
_cell.angle_gamma   90.00
#
_symmetry.space_group_name_H-M   'P 1'
#
loop_
_entity.id
_entity.type
_entity.pdbx_description
1 polymer ?
#
loop_
_entity_poly.entity_id
_entity_poly.type
_entity_poly.pdbx_seq_one_letter_code
_entity_poly.pdbx_strand_id
1 'polypeptide(L)' 'MLAKVLSSSVLGIDAYVVEVEVDITMGLPAFATVGLPDGAVRESKDRVKSAIKNSGYRFPPHRITVNL' A
#
# COMPACT_ATOMS: atom_id res chain seq x y z
N MET A 1 0.06 -11.80 6.86
CA MET A 1 -0.79 -11.18 5.82
C MET A 1 -2.11 -10.79 6.47
N LEU A 2 -2.44 -9.50 6.52
CA LEU A 2 -3.69 -8.99 7.09
C LEU A 2 -4.80 -8.86 6.03
N ALA A 3 -4.46 -8.41 4.84
CA ALA A 3 -5.40 -8.23 3.73
C ALA A 3 -4.71 -8.45 2.38
N LYS A 4 -5.49 -8.88 1.39
CA LYS A 4 -5.06 -9.11 0.00
C LYS A 4 -6.14 -8.60 -0.95
N VAL A 5 -5.73 -7.92 -2.01
CA VAL A 5 -6.63 -7.35 -3.02
C VAL A 5 -6.03 -7.48 -4.41
N LEU A 6 -6.88 -7.68 -5.42
CA LEU A 6 -6.47 -7.63 -6.82
C LEU A 6 -6.47 -6.19 -7.32
N SER A 7 -5.41 -5.83 -8.02
CA SER A 7 -5.20 -4.56 -8.71
C SER A 7 -4.78 -4.83 -10.15
N SER A 8 -4.50 -3.77 -10.89
CA SER A 8 -3.97 -3.86 -12.25
C SER A 8 -2.90 -2.81 -12.48
N SER A 9 -1.89 -3.16 -13.27
CA SER A 9 -0.91 -2.22 -13.82
C SER A 9 -0.87 -2.35 -15.34
N VAL A 10 -0.30 -1.35 -16.02
CA VAL A 10 -0.19 -1.33 -17.47
C VAL A 10 1.28 -1.51 -17.87
N LEU A 11 1.52 -2.34 -18.87
CA LEU A 11 2.79 -2.43 -19.58
C LEU A 11 2.53 -2.19 -21.07
N GLY A 12 2.85 -0.98 -21.53
CA GLY A 12 2.49 -0.55 -22.89
C GLY A 12 0.97 -0.35 -23.03
N ILE A 13 0.31 -1.19 -23.82
CA ILE A 13 -1.15 -1.21 -24.00
C ILE A 13 -1.84 -2.34 -23.22
N ASP A 14 -1.05 -3.24 -22.64
CA ASP A 14 -1.54 -4.46 -22.00
C ASP A 14 -1.74 -4.21 -20.51
N ALA A 15 -2.84 -4.76 -19.97
CA ALA A 15 -3.13 -4.74 -18.55
C ALA A 15 -2.70 -6.05 -17.89
N TYR A 16 -1.97 -5.92 -16.78
CA TYR A 16 -1.50 -7.03 -15.98
C TYR A 16 -2.16 -6.97 -14.61
N VAL A 17 -2.71 -8.11 -14.18
CA VAL A 17 -3.24 -8.24 -12.82
C VAL A 17 -2.07 -8.22 -11.84
N VAL A 18 -2.20 -7.40 -10.80
CA VAL A 18 -1.22 -7.27 -9.72
C VAL A 18 -1.89 -7.64 -8.42
N GLU A 19 -1.23 -8.45 -7.62
CA GLU A 19 -1.74 -8.86 -6.32
C GLU A 19 -1.12 -8.00 -5.23
N VAL A 20 -1.95 -7.22 -4.55
CA VAL A 20 -1.48 -6.32 -3.49
C VAL A 20 -1.78 -6.95 -2.14
N GLU A 21 -0.73 -7.11 -1.34
CA GLU A 21 -0.83 -7.65 0.01
C GLU A 21 -0.45 -6.58 1.03
N VAL A 22 -1.18 -6.55 2.14
CA VAL A 22 -0.90 -5.66 3.27
C VAL A 22 -0.69 -6.48 4.53
N ASP A 23 0.38 -6.18 5.24
CA ASP A 23 0.70 -6.75 6.53
C ASP A 23 0.93 -5.66 7.57
N ILE A 24 0.45 -5.91 8.80
CA ILE A 24 0.64 -5.02 9.94
C ILE A 24 1.36 -5.80 11.03
N THR A 25 2.53 -5.30 11.42
CA THR A 25 3.40 -5.90 12.44
C THR A 25 3.58 -4.96 13.62
N MET A 26 3.80 -5.56 14.79
CA MET A 26 4.17 -4.83 16.01
C MET A 26 5.58 -4.22 15.84
N GLY A 27 5.76 -2.98 16.28
CA GLY A 27 7.04 -2.28 16.20
C GLY A 27 6.89 -0.78 15.97
N LEU A 28 8.01 -0.10 15.73
CA LEU A 28 8.00 1.34 15.48
C LEU A 28 7.16 1.69 14.23
N PRO A 29 6.37 2.78 14.27
CA PRO A 29 5.56 3.21 13.14
C PRO A 29 6.40 3.37 11.87
N ALA A 30 6.04 2.61 10.84
CA ALA A 30 6.68 2.67 9.53
C ALA A 30 5.68 2.30 8.45
N PHE A 31 5.85 2.84 7.25
CA PHE A 31 5.06 2.46 6.08
C PHE A 31 6.00 2.22 4.91
N ALA A 32 6.04 0.99 4.41
CA ALA A 32 6.89 0.61 3.30
C ALA A 32 6.06 -0.02 2.18
N THR A 33 6.40 0.32 0.94
CA THR A 33 5.94 -0.40 -0.25
C THR A 33 7.12 -1.13 -0.86
N VAL A 34 6.99 -2.44 -1.05
CA VAL A 34 8.02 -3.36 -1.58
C VAL A 34 7.49 -4.06 -2.84
N GLY A 35 8.33 -4.82 -3.55
CA GLY A 35 7.98 -5.38 -4.87
C GLY A 35 8.36 -4.48 -6.05
N LEU A 36 9.45 -3.71 -5.91
CA LEU A 36 9.95 -2.77 -6.93
C LEU A 36 8.91 -1.74 -7.43
N PRO A 37 8.20 -1.03 -6.53
CA PRO A 37 7.28 0.03 -6.93
C PRO A 37 8.01 1.19 -7.60
N ASP A 38 7.31 1.85 -8.52
CA ASP A 38 7.74 3.13 -9.07
C ASP A 38 7.61 4.28 -8.03
N GLY A 39 8.02 5.48 -8.43
CA GLY A 39 7.96 6.67 -7.56
C GLY A 39 6.53 7.05 -7.18
N ALA A 40 5.60 7.05 -8.15
CA ALA A 40 4.22 7.47 -7.93
C ALA A 40 3.49 6.56 -6.92
N VAL A 41 3.75 5.25 -6.97
CA VAL A 41 3.22 4.28 -6.01
C VAL A 41 3.89 4.44 -4.64
N ARG A 42 5.20 4.68 -4.56
CA ARG A 42 5.89 4.96 -3.28
C ARG A 42 5.38 6.22 -2.58
N GLU A 43 5.08 7.28 -3.34
CA GLU A 43 4.57 8.55 -2.81
C GLU A 43 3.08 8.47 -2.43
N SER A 44 2.35 7.49 -2.97
CA SER A 44 0.92 7.33 -2.70
C SER A 44 0.60 7.07 -1.21
N LYS A 45 1.58 6.61 -0.42
CA LYS A 45 1.42 6.34 1.03
C LYS A 45 0.87 7.54 1.81
N ASP A 46 1.24 8.76 1.45
CA ASP A 46 0.79 9.96 2.15
C ASP A 46 -0.65 10.34 1.76
N ARG A 47 -1.05 10.03 0.51
CA ARG A 47 -2.45 10.11 0.06
C ARG A 47 -3.31 9.07 0.78
N VAL A 48 -2.83 7.83 0.91
CA VAL A 48 -3.54 6.75 1.63
C VAL A 48 -3.75 7.12 3.10
N LYS A 49 -2.71 7.60 3.80
CA LYS A 49 -2.82 8.08 5.18
C LYS A 49 -3.86 9.19 5.33
N SER A 50 -3.83 10.17 4.42
CA SER A 50 -4.78 11.29 4.41
C SER A 50 -6.21 10.81 4.16
N ALA A 51 -6.41 9.91 3.19
CA ALA A 51 -7.72 9.35 2.87
C ALA A 51 -8.34 8.58 4.06
N ILE A 52 -7.54 7.77 4.76
CA ILE A 52 -7.98 7.04 5.96
C ILE A 52 -8.43 8.01 7.05
N LYS A 53 -7.62 9.05 7.33
CA LYS A 53 -7.97 10.08 8.32
C LYS A 53 -9.22 10.87 7.94
N ASN A 54 -9.32 11.30 6.68
CA ASN A 54 -10.47 12.06 6.16
C ASN A 54 -11.76 11.23 6.13
N SER A 55 -11.65 9.90 6.10
CA SER A 55 -12.79 8.98 6.20
C SER A 55 -13.22 8.70 7.65
N GLY A 56 -12.66 9.40 8.64
CA GLY A 56 -13.01 9.24 10.05
C GLY A 56 -12.29 8.09 10.77
N TYR A 57 -11.35 7.41 10.11
CA TYR A 57 -10.60 6.29 10.71
C TYR A 57 -9.27 6.75 11.30
N ARG A 58 -8.81 6.04 12.33
CA ARG A 58 -7.46 6.23 12.89
C ARG A 58 -6.45 5.41 12.13
N PHE A 59 -5.38 6.06 11.68
CA PHE A 59 -4.25 5.38 11.07
C PHE A 59 -3.44 4.65 12.16
N PRO A 60 -3.18 3.33 12.04
CA PRO A 60 -2.55 2.56 13.11
C PRO A 60 -1.08 2.96 13.32
N PRO A 61 -0.61 3.09 14.57
CA PRO A 61 0.78 3.44 14.89
C PRO A 61 1.69 2.19 14.87
N HIS A 62 1.62 1.40 13.80
CA HIS A 62 2.33 0.13 13.65
C HIS A 62 3.23 0.15 12.41
N ARG A 63 4.06 -0.87 12.22
CA ARG A 63 4.79 -1.08 10.97
C ARG A 63 3.85 -1.73 9.95
N ILE A 64 3.63 -1.05 8.84
CA ILE A 64 2.79 -1.48 7.73
C ILE A 64 3.68 -1.74 6.52
N THR A 65 3.55 -2.93 5.94
CA THR A 65 4.22 -3.29 4.70
C THR A 65 3.17 -3.58 3.64
N VAL A 66 3.30 -2.94 2.49
CA VAL A 66 2.51 -3.20 1.29
C VAL A 66 3.41 -3.88 0.27
N ASN A 67 3.05 -5.09 -0.17
CA ASN A 67 3.72 -5.80 -1.25
C ASN A 67 2.88 -5.71 -2.53
N LEU A 68 3.56 -5.58 -3.67
CA LEU A 68 3.00 -5.58 -5.02
C LEU A 68 3.39 -6.86 -5.77
#